data_AF-A0A4Q3L299-F1
#
_entry.id   AF-A0A4Q3L299-F1
#
_cell.length_a   1.000
_cell.length_b   1.000
_cell.length_c   1.000
_cell.angle_alpha   90.00
_cell.angle_beta   90.00
_cell.angle_gamma   90.00
#
_symmetry.space_group_name_H-M   'P 1'
#
loop_
_entity.id
_entity.type
_entity.pdbx_description
1 polymer ?
#
loop_
_entity_poly.entity_id
_entity_poly.type
_entity_poly.pdbx_seq_one_letter_code
_entity_poly.pdbx_strand_id
1 'polypeptide(L)'
;MGKLDTPLPADYQSAIQHLVDARNEQGGANHKRLYARDLNEEALAELIQRVEAGELIVFRATPASKASRKTLWVDEKLKAGVDHLAVQHGVTRSAVVWTALHSYLERRDALRGAMAA
;
A
#
# COMPACT_ATOMS: atom_id res chain seq x y z
N MET A 1 15.99 6.54 4.52
CA MET A 1 14.69 6.44 3.82
C MET A 1 14.86 5.41 2.75
N GLY A 2 14.08 4.34 2.83
CA GLY A 2 14.16 3.22 1.92
C GLY A 2 13.44 3.50 0.61
N LYS A 3 14.01 3.00 -0.50
CA LYS A 3 13.38 3.04 -1.82
C LYS A 3 12.73 1.69 -2.13
N LEU A 4 11.47 1.69 -2.52
CA LEU A 4 10.75 0.54 -3.05
C LEU A 4 10.23 0.84 -4.45
N ASP A 5 10.76 0.14 -5.45
CA ASP A 5 10.26 0.20 -6.82
C ASP A 5 9.23 -0.92 -7.04
N THR A 6 8.02 -0.57 -7.46
CA THR A 6 6.95 -1.55 -7.68
C THR A 6 6.09 -1.20 -8.90
N PRO A 7 5.66 -2.16 -9.74
CA PRO A 7 4.61 -1.93 -10.72
C PRO A 7 3.27 -1.80 -10.00
N LEU A 8 2.57 -0.69 -10.24
CA LEU A 8 1.22 -0.47 -9.72
C LEU A 8 0.24 -0.28 -10.88
N PRO A 9 -1.02 -0.73 -10.74
CA PRO A 9 -2.09 -0.39 -11.66
C PRO A 9 -2.23 1.13 -11.86
N ALA A 10 -2.74 1.54 -13.02
CA ALA A 10 -2.84 2.95 -13.39
C ALA A 10 -3.79 3.74 -12.46
N ASP A 11 -4.87 3.12 -12.03
CA ASP A 11 -5.91 3.63 -11.13
C ASP A 11 -5.46 3.73 -9.67
N TYR A 12 -4.36 3.07 -9.29
CA TYR A 12 -3.85 3.08 -7.92
C TYR A 12 -3.66 4.49 -7.36
N GLN A 13 -3.06 5.38 -8.17
CA GLN A 13 -2.74 6.73 -7.72
C GLN A 13 -4.01 7.55 -7.46
N SER A 14 -5.06 7.34 -8.24
CA SER A 14 -6.35 7.98 -8.02
C SER A 14 -7.04 7.42 -6.78
N ALA A 15 -7.02 6.09 -6.58
CA ALA A 15 -7.61 5.45 -5.42
C ALA A 15 -6.97 5.91 -4.10
N ILE A 16 -5.63 5.99 -4.03
CA ILE A 16 -4.93 6.47 -2.84
C ILE A 16 -5.20 7.96 -2.60
N GLN A 17 -5.30 8.77 -3.66
CA GLN A 17 -5.58 10.20 -3.56
C GLN A 17 -7.00 10.44 -3.04
N HIS A 18 -8.00 9.74 -3.54
CA HIS A 18 -9.37 9.82 -3.04
C HIS A 18 -9.45 9.47 -1.54
N LEU A 19 -8.69 8.46 -1.10
CA LEU A 19 -8.64 8.10 0.32
C LEU A 19 -7.93 9.15 1.18
N VAL A 20 -6.86 9.77 0.65
CA VAL A 20 -6.19 10.90 1.31
C VAL A 20 -7.16 12.06 1.50
N ASP A 21 -7.89 12.42 0.45
CA ASP A 21 -8.81 13.56 0.46
C ASP A 21 -9.96 13.29 1.43
N ALA A 22 -10.58 12.11 1.36
CA ALA A 22 -11.66 11.71 2.27
C ALA A 22 -11.21 11.74 3.75
N ARG A 23 -10.01 11.22 4.07
CA ARG A 23 -9.51 11.23 5.46
C ARG A 23 -9.13 12.63 5.95
N ASN A 24 -8.59 13.47 5.06
CA ASN A 24 -8.28 14.85 5.39
C ASN A 24 -9.54 15.67 5.65
N GLU A 25 -10.60 15.47 4.87
CA GLU A 25 -11.90 16.12 5.09
C GLU A 25 -12.53 15.70 6.42
N GLN A 26 -12.43 14.42 6.79
CA GLN A 26 -12.96 13.89 8.05
C GLN A 26 -12.20 14.37 9.30
N GLY A 27 -10.93 14.74 9.16
CA GLY A 27 -10.06 15.09 10.29
C GLY A 27 -10.42 16.41 11.00
N GLY A 28 -11.08 17.35 10.31
CA GLY A 28 -11.41 18.66 10.87
C GLY A 28 -10.18 19.56 11.12
N ALA A 29 -10.39 20.68 11.82
CA ALA A 29 -9.45 21.81 11.87
C ALA A 29 -8.09 21.53 12.56
N ASN A 30 -8.01 20.52 13.43
CA ASN A 30 -6.78 20.17 14.17
C ASN A 30 -6.10 18.90 13.62
N HIS A 31 -6.56 18.37 12.48
CA HIS A 31 -5.99 17.18 11.90
C HIS A 31 -4.69 17.47 11.16
N LYS A 32 -3.66 16.69 11.46
CA LYS A 32 -2.44 16.68 10.66
C LYS A 32 -2.79 16.19 9.25
N ARG A 33 -2.58 17.06 8.26
CA ARG A 33 -2.80 16.71 6.84
C ARG A 33 -2.02 15.45 6.47
N LEU A 34 -2.75 14.47 5.95
CA LEU A 34 -2.24 13.23 5.38
C LEU A 34 -1.88 13.44 3.91
N TYR A 35 -0.86 12.72 3.47
CA TYR A 35 -0.42 12.62 2.09
C TYR A 35 -0.41 11.16 1.64
N ALA A 36 -0.33 10.92 0.33
CA ALA A 36 -0.31 9.57 -0.23
C ALA A 36 0.81 8.70 0.36
N ARG A 37 1.96 9.33 0.70
CA ARG A 37 3.06 8.65 1.38
C ARG A 37 2.65 8.07 2.74
N ASP A 38 1.94 8.85 3.55
CA ASP A 38 1.51 8.40 4.88
C ASP A 38 0.61 7.17 4.75
N LEU A 39 -0.30 7.15 3.78
CA LEU A 39 -1.16 6.00 3.52
C LEU A 39 -0.40 4.79 2.96
N ASN A 40 0.61 5.01 2.11
CA ASN A 40 1.47 3.92 1.63
C ASN A 40 2.22 3.27 2.81
N GLU A 41 2.80 4.08 3.70
CA GLU A 41 3.49 3.60 4.88
C GLU A 41 2.53 2.90 5.86
N GLU A 42 1.33 3.44 6.07
CA GLU A 42 0.28 2.81 6.88
C GLU A 42 -0.12 1.43 6.32
N ALA A 43 -0.31 1.32 5.01
CA ALA A 43 -0.67 0.06 4.36
C ALA A 43 0.42 -1.02 4.52
N LEU A 44 1.69 -0.65 4.38
CA LEU A 44 2.82 -1.56 4.58
C LEU A 44 2.92 -2.00 6.04
N ALA A 45 2.79 -1.06 6.98
CA ALA A 45 2.79 -1.35 8.40
C ALA A 45 1.65 -2.31 8.80
N GLU A 46 0.44 -2.06 8.30
CA GLU A 46 -0.73 -2.91 8.56
C GLU A 46 -0.50 -4.33 8.06
N LEU A 47 0.05 -4.51 6.85
CA LEU A 47 0.35 -5.84 6.32
C LEU A 47 1.39 -6.57 7.19
N ILE A 48 2.48 -5.90 7.56
CA ILE A 48 3.54 -6.47 8.39
C ILE A 48 2.97 -6.92 9.74
N GLN A 49 2.21 -6.06 10.41
CA GLN A 49 1.60 -6.38 11.70
C GLN A 49 0.65 -7.57 11.64
N ARG A 50 -0.12 -7.70 10.54
CA ARG A 50 -1.02 -8.84 10.35
C ARG A 50 -0.27 -10.15 10.18
N VAL A 51 0.82 -10.15 9.40
CA VAL A 51 1.67 -11.33 9.27
C VAL A 51 2.33 -11.67 10.61
N GLU A 52 2.82 -10.68 11.34
CA GLU A 52 3.41 -10.86 12.68
C GLU A 52 2.39 -11.40 13.70
N ALA A 53 1.11 -11.03 13.57
CA ALA A 53 0.01 -11.57 14.35
C ALA A 53 -0.42 -12.99 13.94
N GLY A 54 0.22 -13.58 12.92
CA GLY A 54 -0.07 -14.93 12.44
C GLY A 54 -1.24 -15.03 11.45
N GLU A 55 -1.70 -13.91 10.89
CA GLU A 55 -2.73 -13.93 9.85
C GLU A 55 -2.19 -14.59 8.57
N LEU A 56 -2.97 -15.51 8.00
CA LEU A 56 -2.63 -16.14 6.72
C LEU A 56 -2.87 -15.15 5.57
N ILE A 57 -1.80 -14.62 5.00
CA ILE A 57 -1.84 -13.69 3.87
C ILE A 57 -1.58 -14.42 2.56
N VAL A 58 -2.51 -14.27 1.62
CA VAL A 58 -2.29 -14.67 0.21
C VAL A 58 -1.67 -13.48 -0.53
N PHE A 59 -0.40 -13.62 -0.91
CA PHE A 59 0.31 -12.59 -1.67
C PHE A 59 -0.16 -12.55 -3.12
N ARG A 60 -0.55 -11.36 -3.57
CA ARG A 60 -1.03 -11.12 -4.93
C ARG A 60 0.15 -11.05 -5.89
N ALA A 61 -0.02 -11.67 -7.06
CA ALA A 61 0.90 -11.48 -8.17
C ALA A 61 0.90 -10.02 -8.62
N THR A 62 2.08 -9.49 -8.89
CA THR A 62 2.27 -8.14 -9.42
C THR A 62 1.62 -8.01 -10.80
N PRO A 63 0.91 -6.90 -11.13
CA PRO A 63 0.25 -6.76 -12.41
C PRO A 63 1.26 -6.68 -13.57
N ALA A 64 1.04 -7.46 -14.63
CA ALA A 64 2.00 -7.65 -15.74
C ALA A 64 1.74 -6.76 -16.97
N SER A 65 0.52 -6.26 -17.17
CA SER A 65 0.12 -5.52 -18.38
C SER A 65 -0.56 -4.22 -17.95
N LYS A 66 -0.03 -3.07 -18.36
CA LYS A 66 -0.46 -1.69 -18.01
C LYS A 66 -0.04 -1.14 -16.63
N ALA A 67 0.77 -1.85 -15.85
CA ALA A 67 1.30 -1.31 -14.61
C ALA A 67 2.43 -0.30 -14.88
N SER A 68 2.33 0.90 -14.30
CA SER A 68 3.43 1.87 -14.31
C SER A 68 4.34 1.60 -13.12
N ARG A 69 5.66 1.58 -13.34
CA ARG A 69 6.62 1.46 -12.24
C ARG A 69 6.60 2.75 -11.42
N LYS A 70 6.33 2.61 -10.12
CA LYS A 70 6.30 3.70 -9.15
C LYS A 70 7.40 3.50 -8.11
N THR A 71 8.01 4.60 -7.71
CA THR A 71 8.97 4.66 -6.61
C THR A 71 8.23 5.09 -5.36
N LEU A 72 8.24 4.26 -4.33
CA LEU A 72 7.77 4.61 -2.99
C LEU A 72 8.98 4.86 -2.09
N TRP A 73 9.03 6.06 -1.51
CA TRP A 73 9.99 6.40 -0.46
C TRP A 73 9.33 6.14 0.89
N VAL A 74 9.91 5.22 1.66
CA VAL A 74 9.35 4.75 2.93
C VAL A 74 10.39 4.82 4.05
N ASP A 75 9.95 4.69 5.29
CA ASP A 75 10.87 4.48 6.41
C ASP A 75 11.75 3.23 6.20
N GLU A 76 13.00 3.27 6.69
CA GLU A 76 13.94 2.15 6.53
C GLU A 76 13.45 0.87 7.22
N LYS A 77 12.80 1.00 8.38
CA LYS A 77 12.25 -0.16 9.10
C LYS A 77 11.14 -0.82 8.30
N LEU A 78 10.28 -0.02 7.65
CA LEU A 78 9.24 -0.54 6.77
C LEU A 78 9.82 -1.23 5.55
N LYS A 79 10.85 -0.65 4.92
CA LYS A 79 11.56 -1.33 3.82
C LYS A 79 12.14 -2.67 4.28
N ALA A 80 12.79 -2.70 5.45
CA ALA A 80 13.34 -3.94 6.00
C ALA A 80 12.25 -4.99 6.29
N GLY A 81 11.08 -4.57 6.79
CA GLY A 81 9.94 -5.45 6.97
C GLY A 81 9.41 -6.03 5.65
N VAL A 82 9.32 -5.20 4.60
CA VAL A 82 8.96 -5.66 3.25
C VAL A 82 9.98 -6.66 2.71
N ASP A 83 11.28 -6.38 2.89
CA ASP A 83 12.36 -7.28 2.49
C ASP A 83 12.27 -8.62 3.21
N HIS A 84 11.99 -8.59 4.52
CA HIS A 84 11.84 -9.78 5.34
C HIS A 84 10.66 -10.63 4.88
N LEU A 85 9.48 -10.04 4.67
CA LEU A 85 8.29 -10.75 4.18
C LEU A 85 8.52 -11.38 2.81
N ALA A 86 9.18 -10.66 1.90
CA ALA A 86 9.51 -11.17 0.57
C ALA A 86 10.36 -12.45 0.65
N VAL A 87 11.40 -12.45 1.49
CA VAL A 87 12.26 -13.61 1.71
C VAL A 87 11.51 -14.75 2.40
N GLN A 88 10.82 -14.46 3.50
CA GLN A 88 10.12 -15.45 4.32
C GLN A 88 9.07 -16.22 3.52
N HIS A 89 8.34 -15.54 2.63
CA HIS A 89 7.25 -16.14 1.86
C HIS A 89 7.65 -16.52 0.42
N GLY A 90 8.92 -16.33 0.05
CA GLY A 90 9.39 -16.68 -1.30
C GLY A 90 8.72 -15.86 -2.42
N VAL A 91 8.37 -14.60 -2.15
CA VAL A 91 7.70 -13.70 -3.09
C VAL A 91 8.55 -12.47 -3.40
N THR A 92 8.17 -11.69 -4.40
CA THR A 92 8.89 -10.45 -4.73
C THR A 92 8.49 -9.32 -3.77
N ARG A 93 9.38 -8.34 -3.54
CA ARG A 93 9.04 -7.08 -2.85
C ARG A 93 7.81 -6.41 -3.44
N SER A 94 7.71 -6.42 -4.77
CA SER A 94 6.60 -5.82 -5.48
C SER A 94 5.27 -6.53 -5.20
N ALA A 95 5.28 -7.86 -5.05
CA ALA A 95 4.11 -8.62 -4.61
C ALA A 95 3.71 -8.27 -3.17
N VAL A 96 4.67 -8.11 -2.26
CA VAL A 96 4.39 -7.64 -0.87
C VAL A 96 3.75 -6.26 -0.89
N VAL A 97 4.36 -5.30 -1.60
CA VAL A 97 3.84 -3.92 -1.69
C VAL A 97 2.46 -3.91 -2.33
N TRP A 98 2.27 -4.62 -3.45
CA TRP A 98 0.98 -4.68 -4.11
C TRP A 98 -0.10 -5.30 -3.21
N THR A 99 0.23 -6.37 -2.49
CA THR A 99 -0.68 -7.01 -1.54
C THR A 99 -1.09 -6.05 -0.42
N ALA A 100 -0.12 -5.33 0.17
CA ALA A 100 -0.37 -4.36 1.22
C ALA A 100 -1.35 -3.28 0.74
N LEU A 101 -1.02 -2.65 -0.37
CA LEU A 101 -1.79 -1.54 -0.94
C LEU A 101 -3.20 -1.97 -1.35
N HIS A 102 -3.32 -3.10 -2.05
CA HIS A 102 -4.62 -3.62 -2.45
C HIS A 102 -5.47 -3.96 -1.23
N SER A 103 -4.93 -4.73 -0.27
CA SER A 103 -5.70 -5.15 0.91
C SER A 103 -6.12 -3.95 1.76
N TYR A 104 -5.26 -2.94 1.86
CA TYR A 104 -5.54 -1.71 2.59
C TYR A 104 -6.68 -0.89 1.98
N LEU A 105 -6.66 -0.71 0.65
CA LEU A 105 -7.73 0.00 -0.08
C LEU A 105 -9.03 -0.80 -0.11
N GLU A 106 -8.97 -2.14 -0.20
CA GLU A 106 -10.13 -3.03 -0.18
C GLU A 106 -10.88 -2.94 1.14
N ARG A 107 -10.16 -2.96 2.26
CA ARG A 107 -10.72 -2.85 3.62
C ARG A 107 -11.35 -1.50 3.92
N ARG A 108 -11.02 -0.47 3.14
CA ARG A 108 -11.54 0.90 3.28
C ARG A 108 -12.53 1.26 2.17
N ASP A 109 -13.03 0.27 1.44
CA ASP A 109 -13.95 0.39 0.29
C ASP A 109 -13.48 1.32 -0.84
N ALA A 110 -12.22 1.75 -0.83
CA ALA A 110 -11.66 2.72 -1.76
C ALA A 110 -11.45 2.12 -3.18
N LEU A 111 -11.29 0.79 -3.28
CA LEU A 111 -11.19 0.09 -4.57
C LEU A 111 -12.51 0.05 -5.35
N ARG A 112 -13.66 -0.01 -4.66
CA ARG A 112 -14.97 -0.06 -5.32
C ARG A 112 -15.33 1.26 -5.98
N GLY A 113 -14.93 2.38 -5.38
CA GLY A 113 -15.13 3.72 -5.96
C GLY A 113 -14.19 4.04 -7.13
N ALA A 114 -12.95 3.53 -7.09
CA ALA A 114 -11.95 3.81 -8.13
C ALA A 114 -12.13 3.00 -9.43
N MET A 115 -12.73 1.81 -9.36
CA MET A 115 -12.99 0.97 -10.54
C MET A 115 -14.35 1.24 -11.23
N ALA A 116 -15.21 2.06 -10.63
CA ALA A 116 -16.53 2.40 -11.14
C ALA A 116 -16.59 3.80 -11.82
N ALA A 117 -15.48 4.54 -11.82
CA ALA A 117 -15.35 5.90 -12.34
C ALA A 117 -14.62 5.94 -13.70
#